data_AF-A0A8T7KMU8-F1
#
_entry.id   AF-A0A8T7KMU8-F1
#
_cell.length_a   1.000
_cell.length_b   1.000
_cell.length_c   1.000
_cell.angle_alpha   90.00
_cell.angle_beta   90.00
_cell.angle_gamma   90.00
#
_symmetry.space_group_name_H-M   'P 1'
#
loop_
_entity.id
_entity.type
_entity.pdbx_description
1 polymer ?
#
loop_
_entity_poly.entity_id
_entity_poly.type
_entity_poly.pdbx_seq_one_letter_code
_entity_poly.pdbx_strand_id
1 'polypeptide(L)'
;MFDAKTVADIITAARGCLGLAIIWLGFTQGEAALPAVIILMLLDWTGDFIDGGIARRSRHPRRTRIGDSDIFVDSFMSVCLGIYLVSAGLAGLSLGLCYLLGWMLILWRFGLEKNLLMLAQAPIYLWFIIVALQLNSEMGRWLVVWVLAALAINWRRFSRDTVPTFIRVVGSMLRKGHR
;
A
#
# COMPACT_ATOMS: atom_id res chain seq x y z
N MET A 1 -3.41 23.64 -21.13
CA MET A 1 -3.75 23.76 -19.69
C MET A 1 -3.68 22.36 -19.10
N PHE A 2 -2.76 22.10 -18.18
CA PHE A 2 -2.72 20.81 -17.48
C PHE A 2 -3.94 20.75 -16.55
N ASP A 3 -4.83 19.78 -16.79
CA ASP A 3 -5.95 19.50 -15.90
C ASP A 3 -5.42 18.81 -14.63
N ALA A 4 -5.99 19.11 -13.46
CA ALA A 4 -5.58 18.52 -12.19
C ALA A 4 -5.66 16.98 -12.22
N LYS A 5 -6.53 16.45 -13.07
CA LYS A 5 -6.67 15.02 -13.34
C LYS A 5 -5.46 14.42 -14.05
N THR A 6 -4.88 15.10 -15.03
CA THR A 6 -3.69 14.61 -15.74
C THR A 6 -2.50 14.50 -14.79
N VAL A 7 -2.39 15.42 -13.83
CA VAL A 7 -1.35 15.37 -12.78
C VAL A 7 -1.55 14.15 -11.88
N ALA A 8 -2.78 13.88 -11.44
CA ALA A 8 -3.13 12.70 -10.65
C ALA A 8 -2.80 11.39 -11.39
N ASP A 9 -3.25 11.26 -12.64
CA ASP A 9 -3.01 10.06 -13.46
C ASP A 9 -1.51 9.81 -13.68
N ILE A 10 -0.70 10.87 -13.85
CA ILE A 10 0.76 10.77 -13.98
C ILE A 10 1.40 10.30 -12.67
N ILE A 11 0.97 10.83 -11.53
CA ILE A 11 1.48 10.41 -10.22
C ILE A 11 1.19 8.92 -10.02
N THR A 12 -0.04 8.48 -10.28
CA THR A 12 -0.46 7.08 -10.14
C THR A 12 0.29 6.16 -11.10
N ALA A 13 0.52 6.57 -12.34
CA ALA A 13 1.35 5.81 -13.28
C ALA A 13 2.82 5.73 -12.82
N ALA A 14 3.38 6.84 -12.34
CA ALA A 14 4.75 6.88 -11.82
C ALA A 14 4.93 5.94 -10.62
N ARG A 15 3.95 5.87 -9.72
CA ARG A 15 3.91 4.91 -8.60
C ARG A 15 3.93 3.47 -9.06
N GLY A 16 3.21 3.14 -10.13
CA GLY A 16 3.30 1.83 -10.79
C GLY A 16 4.73 1.51 -11.26
N CYS A 17 5.43 2.49 -11.85
CA CYS A 17 6.84 2.32 -12.23
C CYS A 17 7.77 2.13 -11.03
N LEU A 18 7.50 2.78 -9.88
CA LEU A 18 8.25 2.59 -8.65
C LEU A 18 8.17 1.13 -8.15
N GLY A 19 6.99 0.51 -8.22
CA GLY A 19 6.82 -0.89 -7.84
C GLY A 19 7.69 -1.84 -8.67
N LEU A 20 7.77 -1.62 -9.99
CA LEU A 20 8.65 -2.40 -10.87
C LEU A 20 10.14 -2.18 -10.53
N ALA A 21 10.52 -0.95 -10.20
CA ALA A 21 11.89 -0.64 -9.78
C ALA A 21 12.25 -1.37 -8.46
N ILE A 22 11.32 -1.45 -7.50
CA ILE A 22 11.51 -2.18 -6.24
C ILE A 22 11.75 -3.67 -6.49
N ILE A 23 10.97 -4.30 -7.38
CA ILE A 23 11.19 -5.70 -7.77
C ILE A 23 12.58 -5.88 -8.38
N TRP A 24 12.94 -5.02 -9.34
CA TRP A 24 14.25 -5.07 -10.00
C TRP A 24 15.40 -4.94 -9.00
N LEU A 25 15.29 -4.05 -8.02
CA LEU A 25 16.26 -3.90 -6.94
C LEU A 25 16.39 -5.17 -6.09
N GLY A 26 15.28 -5.86 -5.81
CA GLY A 26 15.30 -7.11 -5.05
C GLY A 26 16.11 -8.21 -5.73
N PHE A 27 15.95 -8.37 -7.04
CA PHE A 27 16.69 -9.40 -7.79
C PHE A 27 18.15 -9.02 -8.09
N THR A 28 18.46 -7.73 -8.24
CA THR A 28 19.81 -7.29 -8.65
C THR A 28 20.73 -6.95 -7.48
N GLN A 29 20.18 -6.42 -6.38
CA GLN A 29 20.94 -5.91 -5.25
C GLN A 29 20.51 -6.50 -3.90
N GLY A 30 19.35 -7.17 -3.85
CA GLY A 30 18.85 -7.84 -2.65
C GLY A 30 18.71 -6.91 -1.45
N GLU A 31 19.20 -7.36 -0.29
CA GLU A 31 19.17 -6.59 0.96
C GLU A 31 19.90 -5.23 0.85
N ALA A 32 20.98 -5.14 0.06
CA ALA A 32 21.76 -3.90 -0.07
C ALA A 32 20.94 -2.74 -0.68
N ALA A 33 19.87 -3.03 -1.41
CA ALA A 33 18.96 -2.02 -1.95
C ALA A 33 17.96 -1.47 -0.92
N LEU A 34 17.91 -1.97 0.31
CA LEU A 34 16.94 -1.54 1.32
C LEU A 34 16.87 -0.01 1.50
N PRO A 35 17.98 0.75 1.58
CA PRO A 35 17.93 2.20 1.65
C PRO A 35 17.20 2.84 0.46
N ALA A 36 17.46 2.35 -0.75
CA ALA A 36 16.79 2.84 -1.96
C ALA A 36 15.31 2.50 -1.92
N VAL A 37 14.94 1.27 -1.54
CA VAL A 37 13.54 0.85 -1.41
C VAL A 37 12.79 1.69 -0.37
N ILE A 38 13.42 2.04 0.77
CA ILE A 38 12.85 2.96 1.76
C ILE A 38 12.54 4.32 1.15
N ILE A 39 13.48 4.90 0.39
CA ILE A 39 13.26 6.18 -0.29
C ILE A 39 12.13 6.07 -1.32
N LEU A 40 12.12 5.01 -2.13
CA LEU A 40 11.06 4.78 -3.12
C LEU A 40 9.69 4.62 -2.47
N MET A 41 9.59 3.93 -1.34
CA MET A 41 8.34 3.79 -0.57
C MET A 41 7.90 5.11 0.04
N LEU A 42 8.82 5.93 0.57
CA LEU A 42 8.50 7.27 1.06
C LEU A 42 7.98 8.18 -0.07
N LEU A 43 8.57 8.09 -1.26
CA LEU A 43 8.11 8.81 -2.45
C LEU A 43 6.72 8.33 -2.90
N ASP A 44 6.49 7.01 -2.91
CA ASP A 44 5.20 6.43 -3.25
C ASP A 44 4.09 6.92 -2.31
N TRP A 45 4.29 6.75 -0.99
CA TRP A 45 3.32 7.16 0.01
C TRP A 45 3.10 8.66 0.05
N THR A 46 4.15 9.46 -0.19
CA THR A 46 4.03 10.92 -0.32
C THR A 46 3.24 11.29 -1.58
N GLY A 47 3.47 10.60 -2.69
CA GLY A 47 2.72 10.75 -3.93
C GLY A 47 1.23 10.48 -3.72
N ASP A 48 0.88 9.36 -3.08
CA ASP A 48 -0.50 9.00 -2.71
C ASP A 48 -1.17 10.08 -1.87
N PHE A 49 -0.47 10.55 -0.84
CA PHE A 49 -0.99 11.54 0.08
C PHE A 49 -1.27 12.88 -0.62
N ILE A 50 -0.36 13.31 -1.50
CA ILE A 50 -0.49 14.53 -2.29
C ILE A 50 -1.61 14.39 -3.31
N ASP A 51 -1.65 13.30 -4.07
CA ASP A 51 -2.64 13.08 -5.12
C ASP A 51 -4.06 13.08 -4.54
N GLY A 52 -4.28 12.32 -3.47
CA GLY A 52 -5.55 12.34 -2.76
C GLY A 52 -5.93 13.75 -2.28
N GLY A 53 -4.95 14.56 -1.86
CA GLY A 53 -5.14 15.96 -1.47
C GLY A 53 -5.58 16.87 -2.63
N ILE A 54 -4.97 16.71 -3.81
CA ILE A 54 -5.27 17.49 -5.02
C ILE A 54 -6.64 17.12 -5.56
N ALA A 55 -6.95 15.82 -5.69
CA ALA A 55 -8.24 15.34 -6.19
C ALA A 55 -9.42 15.90 -5.39
N ARG A 56 -9.27 16.02 -4.06
CA ARG A 56 -10.29 16.57 -3.14
C ARG A 56 -10.50 18.08 -3.25
N ARG A 57 -9.50 18.85 -3.68
CA ARG A 57 -9.61 20.31 -3.86
C ARG A 57 -10.14 20.70 -5.24
N SER A 58 -10.33 19.74 -6.15
CA SER A 58 -10.91 20.00 -7.47
C SER A 58 -12.39 20.38 -7.36
N ARG A 59 -12.82 21.37 -8.15
CA ARG A 59 -14.16 22.01 -8.07
C ARG A 59 -15.33 21.09 -8.42
N HIS A 60 -15.08 19.88 -8.89
CA HIS A 60 -16.11 18.90 -9.27
C HIS A 60 -15.87 17.57 -8.56
N PRO A 61 -16.31 17.43 -7.29
CA PRO A 61 -16.28 16.17 -6.57
C PRO A 61 -17.39 15.24 -7.10
N ARG A 62 -17.28 14.82 -8.36
CA ARG A 62 -18.02 13.65 -8.84
C ARG A 62 -17.30 12.44 -8.27
N ARG A 63 -18.04 11.45 -7.74
CA ARG A 63 -17.51 10.10 -7.44
C ARG A 63 -16.79 9.60 -8.69
N THR A 64 -15.47 9.63 -8.74
CA THR A 64 -14.70 9.21 -9.91
C THR A 64 -14.16 7.79 -9.68
N ARG A 65 -14.30 6.96 -10.72
CA ARG A 65 -13.70 5.62 -10.93
C ARG A 65 -12.21 5.49 -10.57
N ILE A 66 -11.49 6.60 -10.33
CA ILE A 66 -10.05 6.64 -10.10
C ILE A 66 -9.71 6.49 -8.61
N GLY A 67 -10.57 6.93 -7.68
CA GLY A 67 -10.43 6.57 -6.26
C GLY A 67 -10.65 5.07 -5.99
N ASP A 68 -11.22 4.36 -6.97
CA ASP A 68 -11.28 2.89 -7.04
C ASP A 68 -10.06 2.30 -7.77
N SER A 69 -9.28 3.08 -8.52
CA SER A 69 -8.00 2.67 -9.12
C SER A 69 -6.84 2.75 -8.13
N ASP A 70 -6.85 3.72 -7.21
CA ASP A 70 -5.80 3.89 -6.19
C ASP A 70 -5.59 2.61 -5.37
N ILE A 71 -6.67 1.94 -4.97
CA ILE A 71 -6.55 0.69 -4.20
C ILE A 71 -5.87 -0.42 -5.00
N PHE A 72 -6.03 -0.46 -6.33
CA PHE A 72 -5.34 -1.45 -7.17
C PHE A 72 -3.86 -1.12 -7.33
N VAL A 73 -3.51 0.16 -7.43
CA VAL A 73 -2.10 0.60 -7.48
C VAL A 73 -1.41 0.38 -6.14
N ASP A 74 -2.07 0.69 -5.02
CA ASP A 74 -1.59 0.36 -3.67
C ASP A 74 -1.41 -1.15 -3.49
N SER A 75 -2.38 -1.95 -3.94
CA SER A 75 -2.30 -3.40 -3.87
C SER A 75 -1.15 -3.92 -4.73
N PHE A 76 -0.98 -3.41 -5.94
CA PHE A 76 0.13 -3.72 -6.82
C PHE A 76 1.47 -3.36 -6.18
N MET A 77 1.59 -2.17 -5.60
CA MET A 77 2.79 -1.74 -4.88
C MET A 77 3.09 -2.65 -3.70
N SER A 78 2.08 -3.04 -2.92
CA SER A 78 2.25 -3.99 -1.81
C SER A 78 2.75 -5.36 -2.28
N VAL A 79 2.28 -5.85 -3.44
CA VAL A 79 2.76 -7.10 -4.03
C VAL A 79 4.21 -6.95 -4.50
N CYS A 80 4.56 -5.83 -5.15
CA CYS A 80 5.92 -5.53 -5.57
C CYS A 80 6.89 -5.51 -4.37
N LEU A 81 6.48 -4.86 -3.28
CA LEU A 81 7.25 -4.82 -2.04
C LEU A 81 7.37 -6.21 -1.41
N GLY A 82 6.30 -7.00 -1.41
CA GLY A 82 6.33 -8.40 -0.95
C GLY A 82 7.30 -9.26 -1.74
N ILE A 83 7.31 -9.11 -3.08
CA ILE A 83 8.26 -9.78 -3.97
C ILE A 83 9.70 -9.35 -3.63
N TYR A 84 9.95 -8.05 -3.44
CA TYR A 84 11.24 -7.54 -3.00
C TYR A 84 11.69 -8.17 -1.68
N LEU A 85 10.83 -8.19 -0.67
CA LEU A 85 11.16 -8.76 0.65
C LEU A 85 11.56 -10.23 0.53
N VAL A 86 10.87 -11.00 -0.30
CA VAL A 86 11.21 -12.41 -0.54
C VAL A 86 12.48 -12.55 -1.36
N SER A 87 12.61 -11.84 -2.48
CA SER A 87 13.77 -11.97 -3.38
C SER A 87 15.07 -11.45 -2.77
N ALA A 88 14.99 -10.45 -1.89
CA ALA A 88 16.11 -9.92 -1.12
C ALA A 88 16.50 -10.80 0.10
N GLY A 89 15.76 -11.87 0.39
CA GLY A 89 16.01 -12.73 1.56
C GLY A 89 15.52 -12.16 2.90
N LEU A 90 14.75 -11.06 2.88
CA LEU A 90 14.20 -10.37 4.05
C LEU A 90 12.89 -10.99 4.56
N ALA A 91 12.30 -11.89 3.77
CA ALA A 91 11.18 -12.75 4.13
C ALA A 91 11.41 -14.15 3.55
N GLY A 92 11.00 -15.19 4.29
CA GLY A 92 11.13 -16.56 3.82
C GLY A 92 10.23 -16.83 2.60
N LEU A 93 10.78 -17.50 1.57
CA LEU A 93 10.03 -17.84 0.35
C LEU A 93 8.74 -18.61 0.64
N SER A 94 8.80 -19.61 1.51
CA SER A 94 7.62 -20.41 1.89
C SER A 94 6.53 -19.54 2.53
N LEU A 95 6.92 -18.61 3.41
CA LEU A 95 5.99 -17.70 4.05
C LEU A 95 5.36 -16.75 3.03
N GLY A 96 6.17 -16.19 2.12
CA GLY A 96 5.68 -15.32 1.05
C GLY A 96 4.71 -16.02 0.10
N LEU A 97 5.02 -17.25 -0.31
CA LEU A 97 4.13 -18.06 -1.15
C LEU A 97 2.83 -18.41 -0.44
N CYS A 98 2.90 -18.89 0.81
CA CYS A 98 1.71 -19.18 1.61
C CYS A 98 0.85 -17.94 1.80
N TYR A 99 1.47 -16.78 2.03
CA TYR A 99 0.76 -15.51 2.20
C TYR A 99 0.03 -15.10 0.92
N LEU A 100 0.73 -15.11 -0.23
CA LEU A 100 0.14 -14.76 -1.52
C LEU A 100 -0.98 -15.73 -1.92
N LEU A 101 -0.76 -17.03 -1.79
CA LEU A 101 -1.77 -18.05 -2.10
C LEU A 101 -2.98 -17.94 -1.17
N GLY A 102 -2.75 -17.73 0.13
CA GLY A 102 -3.82 -17.53 1.09
C GLY A 102 -4.71 -16.33 0.74
N TRP A 103 -4.10 -15.19 0.42
CA TRP A 103 -4.84 -14.01 -0.02
C TRP A 103 -5.50 -14.19 -1.39
N MET A 104 -4.87 -14.89 -2.33
CA MET A 104 -5.47 -15.23 -3.62
C MET A 104 -6.75 -16.04 -3.44
N LEU A 105 -6.75 -17.04 -2.55
CA LEU A 105 -7.94 -17.84 -2.24
C LEU A 105 -9.03 -17.01 -1.54
N ILE A 106 -8.67 -16.16 -0.58
CA ILE A 106 -9.62 -15.27 0.11
C ILE A 106 -10.27 -14.31 -0.89
N LEU A 107 -9.48 -13.63 -1.72
CA LEU A 107 -9.98 -12.69 -2.72
C LEU A 107 -10.78 -13.39 -3.82
N TRP A 108 -10.42 -14.62 -4.19
CA TRP A 108 -11.22 -15.44 -5.10
C TRP A 108 -12.59 -15.78 -4.51
N ARG A 109 -12.66 -16.10 -3.21
CA ARG A 109 -13.89 -16.49 -2.52
C ARG A 109 -14.83 -15.32 -2.18
N PHE A 110 -14.27 -14.17 -1.84
CA PHE A 110 -15.00 -13.00 -1.33
C PHE A 110 -15.00 -11.80 -2.28
N GLY A 111 -14.27 -11.87 -3.39
CA GLY A 111 -14.13 -10.79 -4.36
C GLY A 111 -13.05 -9.77 -4.02
N LEU A 112 -12.82 -8.83 -4.93
CA LEU A 112 -11.85 -7.72 -4.81
C LEU A 112 -12.43 -6.56 -3.99
N GLU A 113 -12.85 -6.88 -2.78
CA GLU A 113 -13.42 -5.90 -1.85
C GLU A 113 -12.32 -5.01 -1.27
N LYS A 114 -12.53 -3.68 -1.31
CA LYS A 114 -11.53 -2.68 -0.90
C LYS A 114 -10.93 -2.95 0.48
N ASN A 115 -11.75 -3.33 1.45
CA ASN A 115 -11.29 -3.59 2.81
C ASN A 115 -10.43 -4.85 2.92
N LEU A 116 -10.67 -5.86 2.08
CA LEU A 116 -9.82 -7.07 2.04
C LEU A 116 -8.47 -6.74 1.41
N LEU A 117 -8.46 -5.95 0.33
CA LEU A 117 -7.22 -5.46 -0.26
C LEU A 117 -6.42 -4.63 0.75
N MET A 118 -7.08 -3.77 1.53
CA MET A 118 -6.45 -3.02 2.62
C MET A 118 -5.85 -3.92 3.70
N LEU A 119 -6.55 -5.01 4.06
CA LEU A 119 -6.04 -5.96 5.03
C LEU A 119 -4.88 -6.80 4.47
N ALA A 120 -4.87 -7.08 3.17
CA ALA A 120 -3.81 -7.84 2.51
C ALA A 120 -2.49 -7.05 2.42
N GLN A 121 -2.57 -5.73 2.21
CA GLN A 121 -1.36 -4.89 2.14
C GLN A 121 -0.75 -4.58 3.50
N ALA A 122 -1.56 -4.44 4.56
CA ALA A 122 -1.11 -3.94 5.85
C ALA A 122 0.01 -4.80 6.49
N PRO A 123 -0.04 -6.14 6.51
CA PRO A 123 1.04 -6.97 7.04
C PRO A 123 2.34 -6.84 6.25
N ILE A 124 2.27 -6.63 4.93
CA ILE A 124 3.46 -6.43 4.09
C ILE A 124 4.17 -5.13 4.48
N TYR A 125 3.42 -4.03 4.56
CA TYR A 125 3.98 -2.74 4.98
C TYR A 125 4.50 -2.76 6.41
N LEU A 126 3.80 -3.45 7.31
CA LEU A 126 4.26 -3.62 8.69
C LEU A 126 5.59 -4.39 8.73
N TRP A 127 5.69 -5.51 8.01
CA TRP A 127 6.93 -6.29 7.93
C TRP A 127 8.07 -5.46 7.37
N PHE A 128 7.82 -4.72 6.30
CA PHE A 128 8.79 -3.81 5.72
C PHE A 128 9.30 -2.76 6.72
N ILE A 129 8.41 -2.13 7.49
CA ILE A 129 8.81 -1.17 8.53
C ILE A 129 9.67 -1.85 9.61
N ILE A 130 9.32 -3.06 10.04
CA ILE A 130 10.09 -3.83 11.01
C ILE A 130 11.51 -4.10 10.47
N VAL A 131 11.61 -4.59 9.24
CA VAL A 131 12.89 -4.86 8.58
C VAL A 131 13.72 -3.58 8.42
N ALA A 132 13.10 -2.48 7.99
CA ALA A 132 13.75 -1.18 7.88
C ALA A 132 14.31 -0.71 9.23
N LEU A 133 13.56 -0.86 10.33
CA LEU A 133 14.03 -0.50 11.67
C LEU A 133 15.19 -1.39 12.16
N GLN A 134 15.19 -2.67 11.80
CA GLN A 134 16.22 -3.63 12.21
C GLN A 134 17.53 -3.45 11.44
N LEU A 135 17.48 -3.27 10.12
CA LEU A 135 18.65 -3.24 9.26
C LEU A 135 19.15 -1.83 8.95
N ASN A 136 18.28 -0.82 8.98
CA ASN A 136 18.64 0.58 8.78
C ASN A 136 17.82 1.49 9.70
N SER A 137 18.14 1.46 11.00
CA SER A 137 17.34 2.11 12.04
C SER A 137 17.15 3.61 11.84
N GLU A 138 18.09 4.31 11.16
CA GLU A 138 17.93 5.72 10.86
C GLU A 138 16.81 5.97 9.84
N MET A 139 16.87 5.30 8.68
CA MET A 139 15.84 5.42 7.65
C MET A 139 14.50 4.80 8.09
N GLY A 140 14.54 3.71 8.86
CA GLY A 140 13.37 3.09 9.46
C GLY A 140 12.62 4.04 10.42
N ARG A 141 13.34 4.86 11.19
CA ARG A 141 12.70 5.90 12.03
C ARG A 141 12.00 6.95 11.19
N TRP A 142 12.60 7.39 10.08
CA TRP A 142 11.96 8.33 9.16
C TRP A 142 10.68 7.78 8.55
N LEU A 143 10.64 6.50 8.18
CA LEU A 143 9.40 5.81 7.77
C LEU A 143 8.32 5.89 8.84
N VAL A 144 8.65 5.56 10.09
CA VAL A 144 7.70 5.61 11.21
C VAL A 144 7.20 7.04 11.44
N VAL A 145 8.10 8.02 11.46
CA VAL A 145 7.74 9.44 11.61
C VAL A 145 6.77 9.88 10.51
N TRP A 146 7.05 9.52 9.26
CA TRP A 146 6.17 9.83 8.14
C TRP A 146 4.79 9.18 8.30
N VAL A 147 4.72 7.89 8.65
CA VAL A 147 3.45 7.17 8.86
C VAL A 147 2.63 7.81 9.98
N LEU A 148 3.28 8.14 11.10
CA LEU A 148 2.62 8.81 12.23
C LEU A 148 2.12 10.21 11.85
N ALA A 149 2.90 10.97 11.07
CA ALA A 149 2.48 12.28 10.58
C ALA A 149 1.27 12.17 9.64
N ALA A 150 1.31 11.25 8.67
CA ALA A 150 0.19 11.01 7.76
C ALA A 150 -1.07 10.56 8.51
N LEU A 151 -0.92 9.70 9.52
CA LEU A 151 -2.02 9.27 10.39
C LEU A 151 -2.57 10.42 11.23
N ALA A 152 -1.72 11.26 11.81
CA ALA A 152 -2.13 12.41 12.62
C ALA A 152 -2.92 13.42 11.77
N ILE A 153 -2.46 13.71 10.56
CA ILE A 153 -3.16 14.63 9.63
C ILE A 153 -4.52 14.05 9.23
N ASN A 154 -4.61 12.74 8.97
CA ASN A 154 -5.85 12.07 8.56
C ASN A 154 -6.66 11.49 9.73
N TRP A 155 -6.32 11.79 10.99
CA TRP A 155 -6.83 11.10 12.18
C TRP A 155 -8.36 11.09 12.27
N ARG A 156 -9.00 12.23 11.99
CA ARG A 156 -10.46 12.36 12.01
C ARG A 156 -11.13 11.40 11.05
N ARG A 157 -10.60 11.26 9.83
CA ARG A 157 -11.14 10.35 8.80
C ARG A 157 -10.84 8.90 9.16
N PHE A 158 -9.61 8.62 9.60
CA PHE A 158 -9.21 7.28 9.99
C PHE A 158 -10.10 6.72 11.11
N SER A 159 -10.29 7.50 12.18
CA SER A 159 -11.08 7.10 13.34
C SER A 159 -12.58 7.05 13.10
N ARG A 160 -13.14 7.99 12.33
CA ARG A 160 -14.61 8.10 12.13
C ARG A 160 -15.14 7.32 10.94
N ASP A 161 -14.36 7.18 9.88
CA ASP A 161 -14.82 6.59 8.61
C ASP A 161 -14.13 5.25 8.36
N THR A 162 -12.79 5.23 8.29
CA THR A 162 -12.03 4.06 7.82
C THR A 162 -12.18 2.88 8.79
N VAL A 163 -11.87 3.07 10.08
CA VAL A 163 -11.90 1.99 11.07
C VAL A 163 -13.32 1.41 11.26
N PRO A 164 -14.38 2.23 11.47
CA PRO A 164 -15.72 1.68 11.66
C PRO A 164 -16.26 0.98 10.41
N THR A 165 -15.97 1.52 9.22
CA THR A 165 -16.37 0.88 7.95
C THR A 165 -15.67 -0.46 7.76
N PHE A 166 -14.36 -0.50 8.03
CA PHE A 166 -13.57 -1.72 7.95
C PHE A 166 -14.14 -2.83 8.85
N ILE A 167 -14.38 -2.53 10.13
CA ILE A 167 -14.94 -3.49 11.11
C ILE A 167 -16.30 -3.99 10.65
N ARG A 168 -17.16 -3.09 10.14
CA ARG A 168 -18.50 -3.46 9.68
C ARG A 168 -18.45 -4.41 8.48
N VAL A 169 -17.63 -4.12 7.49
CA VAL A 169 -17.53 -4.94 6.26
C VAL A 169 -16.93 -6.31 6.59
N VAL A 170 -15.79 -6.35 7.27
CA VAL A 170 -15.14 -7.61 7.67
C VAL A 170 -16.08 -8.45 8.55
N GLY A 171 -16.73 -7.81 9.53
CA GLY A 171 -17.70 -8.48 10.39
C GLY A 171 -18.91 -9.03 9.62
N SER A 172 -19.37 -8.35 8.57
CA SER A 172 -20.48 -8.84 7.74
C SER A 172 -20.11 -10.05 6.86
N MET A 173 -18.87 -10.10 6.38
CA MET A 173 -18.34 -11.22 5.58
C MET A 173 -18.25 -12.50 6.41
N LEU A 174 -17.76 -12.39 7.66
CA LEU A 174 -17.70 -13.52 8.59
C LEU A 174 -19.08 -14.10 8.91
N ARG A 175 -20.11 -13.25 9.00
CA ARG A 175 -21.50 -13.71 9.24
C ARG A 175 -22.14 -14.37 8.03
N LYS A 176 -21.82 -13.93 6.81
CA LYS A 176 -22.36 -14.52 5.57
C LYS A 176 -21.72 -15.85 5.20
N GLY A 177 -20.51 -16.14 5.68
CA GLY A 177 -19.86 -17.44 5.48
C GLY A 177 -20.41 -18.59 6.34
N HIS A 178 -21.42 -18.33 7.18
CA HIS A 178 -22.09 -19.33 8.05
C HIS A 178 -23.51 -19.70 7.58
N ARG A 179 -23.85 -19.41 6.32
CA ARG A 179 -25.05 -19.94 5.62
C ARG A 179 -24.62 -20.55 4.31
#